data_AF-A0A9D8SBA0-F1
#
_entry.id   AF-A0A9D8SBA0-F1
#
_cell.length_a   1.000
_cell.length_b   1.000
_cell.length_c   1.000
_cell.angle_alpha   90.00
_cell.angle_beta   90.00
_cell.angle_gamma   90.00
#
_symmetry.space_group_name_H-M   'P 1'
#
loop_
_entity.id
_entity.type
_entity.pdbx_description
1 polymer ?
#
loop_
_entity_poly.entity_id
_entity_poly.type
_entity_poly.pdbx_seq_one_letter_code
_entity_poly.pdbx_strand_id
1 'polypeptide(L)'
;VLLSLANEGELRDKYQGDAIINVLIALKTVIGNSVCTKVSVFTKKEGVALMIELAHLYETVFSDGRCGVGHYHICELYLHAALYEARFGEGAEKALDHFKKGFEHKKIYESIRCTGEYRYSAPLVAKVTFPSENFPSLTKTFWKGWMEILPEDFKEHIKADPNYSECFE
;
A
#
# COMPACT_ATOMS: atom_id res chain seq x y z
N VAL A 1 8.64 37.48 -17.37
CA VAL A 1 9.81 36.57 -17.46
C VAL A 1 9.99 35.74 -16.19
N LEU A 2 10.07 36.35 -14.99
CA LEU A 2 10.21 35.56 -13.74
C LEU A 2 8.98 34.70 -13.40
N LEU A 3 7.76 35.22 -13.58
CA LEU A 3 6.52 34.48 -13.35
C LEU A 3 6.30 33.33 -14.34
N SER A 4 6.71 33.49 -15.60
CA SER A 4 6.61 32.43 -16.61
C SER A 4 7.59 31.29 -16.33
N LEU A 5 8.83 31.61 -15.92
CA LEU A 5 9.81 30.61 -15.51
C LEU A 5 9.42 29.89 -14.21
N ALA A 6 8.78 30.60 -13.27
CA ALA A 6 8.22 29.99 -12.06
C ALA A 6 7.08 29.01 -12.40
N ASN A 7 6.17 29.40 -13.30
CA ASN A 7 5.10 28.51 -13.78
C ASN A 7 5.64 27.28 -14.53
N GLU A 8 6.69 27.43 -15.33
CA GLU A 8 7.37 26.30 -15.99
C GLU A 8 8.01 25.35 -14.96
N GLY A 9 8.61 25.88 -13.90
CA GLY A 9 9.15 25.11 -12.79
C GLY A 9 8.07 24.31 -12.06
N GLU A 10 6.98 24.95 -11.63
CA GLU A 10 5.89 24.26 -10.92
C GLU A 10 5.21 23.20 -11.79
N LEU A 11 5.02 23.48 -13.08
CA LEU A 11 4.44 22.52 -14.01
C LEU A 11 5.35 21.32 -14.23
N ARG A 12 6.66 21.55 -14.37
CA ARG A 12 7.66 20.48 -14.45
C ARG A 12 7.65 19.62 -13.18
N ASP A 13 7.65 20.25 -12.01
CA ASP A 13 7.66 19.55 -10.72
C ASP A 13 6.39 18.70 -10.55
N LYS A 14 5.24 19.21 -11.02
CA LYS A 14 4.00 18.41 -11.08
C LYS A 14 4.15 17.18 -11.97
N TYR A 15 4.61 17.34 -13.21
CA TYR A 15 4.79 16.20 -14.13
C TYR A 15 5.80 15.18 -13.62
N GLN A 16 6.87 15.62 -12.96
CA GLN A 16 7.84 14.72 -12.31
C GLN A 16 7.20 13.97 -11.15
N GLY A 17 6.43 14.65 -10.31
CA GLY A 17 5.67 14.00 -9.23
C GLY A 17 4.68 12.96 -9.76
N ASP A 18 3.91 13.29 -10.80
CA ASP A 18 2.99 12.35 -11.46
C ASP A 18 3.76 11.13 -12.01
N ALA A 19 4.91 11.34 -12.64
CA ALA A 19 5.74 10.27 -13.16
C ALA A 19 6.29 9.36 -12.04
N ILE A 20 6.74 9.92 -10.92
CA ILE A 20 7.22 9.16 -9.76
C ILE A 20 6.10 8.25 -9.22
N ILE A 21 4.90 8.79 -9.02
CA ILE A 21 3.74 8.03 -8.54
C ILE A 21 3.44 6.88 -9.52
N ASN A 22 3.38 7.15 -10.81
CA ASN A 22 3.11 6.14 -11.83
C ASN A 22 4.17 5.03 -11.90
N VAL A 23 5.45 5.39 -11.77
CA VAL A 23 6.54 4.40 -11.73
C VAL A 23 6.43 3.52 -10.50
N LEU A 24 6.12 4.07 -9.32
CA LEU A 24 5.91 3.27 -8.11
C LEU A 24 4.77 2.26 -8.30
N ILE A 25 3.64 2.71 -8.83
CA ILE A 25 2.47 1.84 -9.10
C ILE A 25 2.82 0.72 -10.08
N ALA A 26 3.51 1.06 -11.18
CA ALA A 26 3.94 0.08 -12.17
C ALA A 26 4.93 -0.93 -11.56
N LEU A 27 5.90 -0.45 -10.78
CA LEU A 27 6.90 -1.27 -10.11
C LEU A 27 6.24 -2.24 -9.13
N LYS A 28 5.31 -1.74 -8.29
CA LYS A 28 4.52 -2.58 -7.38
C LYS A 28 3.73 -3.63 -8.10
N THR A 29 3.07 -3.26 -9.19
CA THR A 29 2.24 -4.19 -9.95
C THR A 29 3.09 -5.32 -10.52
N VAL A 30 4.22 -5.00 -11.15
CA VAL A 30 5.10 -5.99 -11.79
C VAL A 30 5.80 -6.88 -10.75
N ILE A 31 6.40 -6.29 -9.71
CA ILE A 31 7.10 -7.04 -8.66
C ILE A 31 6.11 -7.87 -7.84
N GLY A 32 5.02 -7.26 -7.35
CA GLY A 32 4.01 -7.93 -6.55
C GLY A 32 3.42 -9.14 -7.27
N ASN A 33 3.03 -8.98 -8.54
CA ASN A 33 2.54 -10.09 -9.35
C ASN A 33 3.62 -11.15 -9.57
N SER A 34 4.86 -10.75 -9.85
CA SER A 34 5.96 -11.70 -10.07
C SER A 34 6.27 -12.54 -8.84
N VAL A 35 6.21 -11.96 -7.64
CA VAL A 35 6.40 -12.67 -6.38
C VAL A 35 5.20 -13.59 -6.13
N CYS A 36 3.96 -13.07 -6.14
CA CYS A 36 2.75 -13.83 -5.80
C CYS A 36 2.45 -15.00 -6.76
N THR A 37 2.78 -14.87 -8.05
CA THR A 37 2.48 -15.91 -9.05
C THR A 37 3.54 -17.01 -9.13
N LYS A 38 4.75 -16.77 -8.60
CA LYS A 38 5.84 -17.75 -8.60
C LYS A 38 5.96 -18.36 -7.22
N VAL A 39 5.42 -19.55 -7.02
CA VAL A 39 5.49 -20.28 -5.74
C VAL A 39 6.94 -20.39 -5.22
N SER A 40 7.91 -20.61 -6.11
CA SER A 40 9.34 -20.68 -5.76
C SER A 40 9.92 -19.38 -5.23
N VAL A 41 9.25 -18.24 -5.43
CA VAL A 41 9.63 -16.92 -4.91
C VAL A 41 8.78 -16.56 -3.71
N PHE A 42 7.45 -16.72 -3.79
CA PHE A 42 6.53 -16.38 -2.70
C PHE A 42 6.83 -17.15 -1.41
N THR A 43 7.28 -18.41 -1.51
CA THR A 43 7.60 -19.25 -0.34
C THR A 43 8.99 -19.00 0.23
N LYS A 44 9.68 -17.94 -0.21
CA LYS A 44 11.05 -17.62 0.17
C LYS A 44 11.14 -16.23 0.82
N LYS A 45 12.07 -16.10 1.78
CA LYS A 45 12.28 -14.87 2.55
C LYS A 45 12.67 -13.71 1.64
N GLU A 46 13.39 -13.99 0.55
CA GLU A 46 13.80 -12.99 -0.44
C GLU A 46 12.58 -12.40 -1.18
N GLY A 47 11.56 -13.21 -1.46
CA GLY A 47 10.33 -12.76 -2.10
C GLY A 47 9.54 -11.79 -1.22
N VAL A 48 9.39 -12.11 0.06
CA VAL A 48 8.72 -11.22 1.02
C VAL A 48 9.53 -9.96 1.31
N ALA A 49 10.86 -10.08 1.40
CA ALA A 49 11.73 -8.94 1.60
C ALA A 49 11.59 -7.92 0.47
N LEU A 50 11.49 -8.35 -0.79
CA LEU A 50 11.21 -7.45 -1.92
C LEU A 50 9.89 -6.69 -1.79
N MET A 51 8.84 -7.31 -1.26
CA MET A 51 7.56 -6.63 -1.00
C MET A 51 7.68 -5.58 0.10
N ILE A 52 8.38 -5.91 1.18
CA ILE A 52 8.61 -5.01 2.31
C ILE A 52 9.47 -3.82 1.87
N GLU A 53 10.57 -4.05 1.16
CA GLU A 53 11.42 -2.97 0.65
C GLU A 53 10.69 -2.06 -0.33
N LEU A 54 9.78 -2.62 -1.12
CA LEU A 54 8.91 -1.82 -1.97
C LEU A 54 7.93 -0.98 -1.14
N ALA A 55 7.37 -1.50 -0.05
CA ALA A 55 6.54 -0.71 0.86
C ALA A 55 7.33 0.43 1.50
N HIS A 56 8.55 0.16 1.97
CA HIS A 56 9.46 1.18 2.50
C HIS A 56 9.83 2.24 1.46
N LEU A 57 9.98 1.87 0.18
CA LEU A 57 10.22 2.83 -0.90
C LEU A 57 9.04 3.80 -1.06
N TYR A 58 7.80 3.30 -1.02
CA TYR A 58 6.62 4.18 -1.00
C TYR A 58 6.65 5.11 0.22
N GLU A 59 6.83 4.56 1.42
CA GLU A 59 6.88 5.34 2.67
C GLU A 59 8.00 6.40 2.64
N THR A 60 9.12 6.11 1.98
CA THR A 60 10.22 7.06 1.80
C THR A 60 9.87 8.19 0.84
N VAL A 61 9.25 7.87 -0.31
CA VAL A 61 8.81 8.89 -1.28
C VAL A 61 7.72 9.78 -0.70
N PHE A 62 6.78 9.18 0.03
CA PHE A 62 5.69 9.85 0.76
C PHE A 62 6.04 10.03 2.24
N SER A 63 7.22 10.59 2.51
CA SER A 63 7.82 10.71 3.86
C SER A 63 6.98 11.41 4.92
N ASP A 64 5.94 12.15 4.54
CA ASP A 64 4.99 12.80 5.44
C ASP A 64 3.73 11.94 5.73
N GLY A 65 3.69 10.71 5.22
CA GLY A 65 2.58 9.77 5.38
C GLY A 65 1.38 10.07 4.49
N ARG A 66 1.43 11.07 3.61
CA ARG A 66 0.32 11.43 2.70
C ARG A 66 0.48 10.75 1.35
N CYS A 67 0.27 9.43 1.36
CA CYS A 67 0.58 8.55 0.23
C CYS A 67 -0.49 8.51 -0.87
N GLY A 68 -1.67 9.11 -0.67
CA GLY A 68 -2.78 9.04 -1.63
C GLY A 68 -3.14 7.59 -2.00
N VAL A 69 -3.15 7.29 -3.30
CA VAL A 69 -3.35 5.92 -3.81
C VAL A 69 -2.26 4.94 -3.33
N GLY A 70 -1.09 5.44 -2.95
CA GLY A 70 -0.02 4.63 -2.37
C GLY A 70 -0.43 3.86 -1.12
N HIS A 71 -1.38 4.36 -0.30
CA HIS A 71 -1.87 3.59 0.85
C HIS A 71 -2.49 2.25 0.44
N TYR A 72 -3.22 2.20 -0.68
CA TYR A 72 -3.77 0.95 -1.20
C TYR A 72 -2.66 -0.06 -1.55
N HIS A 73 -1.61 0.40 -2.21
CA HIS A 73 -0.49 -0.47 -2.61
C HIS A 73 0.35 -0.95 -1.43
N ILE A 74 0.64 -0.06 -0.47
CA ILE A 74 1.34 -0.41 0.77
C ILE A 74 0.53 -1.44 1.58
N CYS A 75 -0.79 -1.23 1.66
CA CYS A 75 -1.71 -2.19 2.28
C CYS A 75 -1.55 -3.59 1.66
N GLU A 76 -1.67 -3.72 0.35
CA GLU A 76 -1.54 -5.02 -0.32
C GLU A 76 -0.16 -5.66 -0.10
N LEU A 77 0.92 -4.87 -0.13
CA LEU A 77 2.28 -5.37 0.11
C LEU A 77 2.43 -5.96 1.52
N TYR A 78 1.94 -5.25 2.54
CA TYR A 78 2.01 -5.74 3.92
C TYR A 78 1.05 -6.91 4.18
N LEU A 79 -0.13 -6.96 3.56
CA LEU A 79 -1.02 -8.10 3.70
C LEU A 79 -0.45 -9.36 3.05
N HIS A 80 0.24 -9.24 1.91
CA HIS A 80 1.01 -10.36 1.34
C HIS A 80 2.17 -10.79 2.24
N ALA A 81 2.86 -9.84 2.88
CA ALA A 81 3.91 -10.15 3.84
C ALA A 81 3.34 -10.90 5.07
N ALA A 82 2.20 -10.45 5.60
CA ALA A 82 1.51 -11.15 6.69
C ALA A 82 1.13 -12.59 6.30
N LEU A 83 0.57 -12.78 5.11
CA LEU A 83 0.24 -14.10 4.57
C LEU A 83 1.48 -15.01 4.46
N TYR A 84 2.61 -14.47 4.01
CA TYR A 84 3.87 -15.20 3.94
C TYR A 84 4.35 -15.63 5.34
N GLU A 85 4.45 -14.69 6.27
CA GLU A 85 4.97 -14.95 7.62
C GLU A 85 4.10 -15.98 8.36
N ALA A 86 2.79 -15.90 8.19
CA ALA A 86 1.84 -16.85 8.78
C ALA A 86 1.96 -18.27 8.20
N ARG A 87 2.36 -18.42 6.93
CA ARG A 87 2.39 -19.73 6.24
C ARG A 87 3.78 -20.36 6.20
N PHE A 88 4.83 -19.56 6.11
CA PHE A 88 6.18 -20.02 5.75
C PHE A 88 7.30 -19.37 6.55
N GLY A 89 7.01 -18.25 7.23
CA GLY A 89 8.03 -17.41 7.85
C GLY A 89 8.17 -17.61 9.35
N GLU A 90 8.36 -16.50 10.05
CA GLU A 90 8.69 -16.43 11.48
C GLU A 90 7.47 -16.64 12.40
N GLY A 91 6.27 -16.81 11.83
CA GLY A 91 5.05 -17.20 12.53
C GLY A 91 4.04 -16.07 12.76
N ALA A 92 3.05 -16.34 13.61
CA ALA A 92 1.87 -15.50 13.80
C ALA A 92 2.17 -14.07 14.31
N GLU A 93 3.14 -13.90 15.20
CA GLU A 93 3.52 -12.58 15.73
C GLU A 93 4.05 -11.66 14.63
N LYS A 94 4.99 -12.16 13.83
CA LYS A 94 5.55 -11.39 12.71
C LYS A 94 4.50 -11.11 11.63
N ALA A 95 3.63 -12.08 11.39
CA ALA A 95 2.49 -11.90 10.50
C ALA A 95 1.55 -10.80 11.01
N LEU A 96 1.30 -10.73 12.32
CA LEU A 96 0.45 -9.73 12.93
C LEU A 96 1.03 -8.32 12.81
N ASP A 97 2.34 -8.15 12.97
CA ASP A 97 3.02 -6.87 12.74
C ASP A 97 2.77 -6.33 11.32
N HIS A 98 2.92 -7.19 10.31
CA HIS A 98 2.63 -6.82 8.93
C HIS A 98 1.14 -6.58 8.69
N PHE A 99 0.28 -7.44 9.24
CA PHE A 99 -1.16 -7.28 9.11
C PHE A 99 -1.65 -5.94 9.66
N LYS A 100 -1.15 -5.54 10.83
CA LYS A 100 -1.47 -4.25 11.47
C LYS A 100 -1.12 -3.08 10.54
N LYS A 101 0.08 -3.06 9.97
CA LYS A 101 0.48 -2.03 9.00
C LYS A 101 -0.44 -2.02 7.77
N GLY A 102 -0.75 -3.20 7.23
CA GLY A 102 -1.67 -3.33 6.09
C GLY A 102 -3.05 -2.75 6.40
N PHE A 103 -3.59 -3.08 7.58
CA PHE A 103 -4.86 -2.60 8.09
C PHE A 103 -4.86 -1.07 8.27
N GLU A 104 -3.85 -0.50 8.91
CA GLU A 104 -3.71 0.96 9.10
C GLU A 104 -3.73 1.70 7.76
N HIS A 105 -2.96 1.23 6.77
CA HIS A 105 -2.95 1.82 5.43
C HIS A 105 -4.31 1.69 4.73
N LYS A 106 -5.02 0.57 4.90
CA LYS A 106 -6.40 0.41 4.39
C LYS A 106 -7.34 1.45 5.00
N LYS A 107 -7.32 1.63 6.33
CA LYS A 107 -8.18 2.61 7.01
C LYS A 107 -7.88 4.04 6.56
N ILE A 108 -6.60 4.40 6.41
CA ILE A 108 -6.23 5.72 5.88
C ILE A 108 -6.74 5.88 4.45
N TYR A 109 -6.53 4.88 3.58
CA TYR A 109 -7.00 4.90 2.20
C TYR A 109 -8.51 5.12 2.10
N GLU A 110 -9.29 4.43 2.93
CA GLU A 110 -10.75 4.65 3.03
C GLU A 110 -11.11 6.06 3.43
N SER A 111 -10.39 6.63 4.41
CA SER A 111 -10.69 7.97 4.94
C SER A 111 -10.43 9.10 3.96
N ILE A 112 -9.52 8.91 2.99
CA ILE A 112 -9.14 9.95 2.02
C ILE A 112 -9.84 9.80 0.67
N ARG A 113 -10.45 8.64 0.42
CA ARG A 113 -11.11 8.32 -0.84
C ARG A 113 -12.47 8.99 -0.95
N CYS A 114 -12.81 9.49 -2.14
CA CYS A 114 -14.07 10.19 -2.39
C CYS A 114 -14.28 11.41 -1.46
N THR A 115 -13.21 12.13 -1.14
CA THR A 115 -13.23 13.34 -0.29
C THR A 115 -12.99 14.64 -1.06
N GLY A 116 -12.98 14.60 -2.40
CA GLY A 116 -12.62 15.73 -3.27
C GLY A 116 -11.20 15.64 -3.82
N GLU A 117 -10.58 16.80 -4.03
CA GLU A 117 -9.21 16.90 -4.52
C GLU A 117 -8.19 16.50 -3.43
N TYR A 118 -7.50 15.38 -3.65
CA TYR A 118 -6.37 14.99 -2.82
C TYR A 118 -5.13 15.78 -3.20
N ARG A 119 -4.43 16.30 -2.19
CA ARG A 119 -3.16 17.03 -2.35
C ARG A 119 -2.04 16.26 -1.67
N TYR A 120 -1.05 15.88 -2.47
CA TYR A 120 0.21 15.33 -1.98
C TYR A 120 1.07 16.48 -1.43
N SER A 121 1.91 16.19 -0.45
CA SER A 121 2.72 17.20 0.23
C SER A 121 4.17 16.80 0.47
N ALA A 122 4.54 15.54 0.26
CA ALA A 122 5.92 15.11 0.32
C ALA A 122 6.76 15.80 -0.78
N PRO A 123 8.04 16.12 -0.53
CA PRO A 123 8.81 17.04 -1.38
C PRO A 123 8.84 16.70 -2.87
N LEU A 124 8.92 15.41 -3.22
CA LEU A 124 9.00 14.94 -4.61
C LEU A 124 7.67 14.98 -5.36
N VAL A 125 6.55 15.13 -4.65
CA VAL A 125 5.19 15.05 -5.20
C VAL A 125 4.29 16.21 -4.76
N ALA A 126 4.84 17.23 -4.10
CA ALA A 126 4.06 18.30 -3.46
C ALA A 126 3.23 19.16 -4.42
N LYS A 127 3.53 19.14 -5.72
CA LYS A 127 2.77 19.84 -6.77
C LYS A 127 1.68 18.99 -7.42
N VAL A 128 1.57 17.72 -7.01
CA VAL A 128 0.56 16.79 -7.54
C VAL A 128 -0.74 16.95 -6.77
N THR A 129 -1.83 17.08 -7.52
CA THR A 129 -3.19 16.93 -7.01
C THR A 129 -3.92 15.87 -7.81
N PHE A 130 -4.85 15.17 -7.18
CA PHE A 130 -5.60 14.10 -7.83
C PHE A 130 -7.04 14.03 -7.31
N PRO A 131 -8.07 13.98 -8.17
CA PRO A 131 -9.46 13.77 -7.72
C PRO A 131 -9.58 12.41 -7.04
N SER A 132 -9.83 12.39 -5.73
CA SER A 132 -9.85 11.15 -4.92
C SER A 132 -11.02 10.23 -5.27
N GLU A 133 -12.02 10.73 -6.00
CA GLU A 133 -13.09 9.95 -6.61
C GLU A 133 -12.55 8.95 -7.65
N ASN A 134 -11.40 9.26 -8.27
CA ASN A 134 -10.75 8.42 -9.26
C ASN A 134 -9.78 7.40 -8.64
N PHE A 135 -9.59 7.40 -7.32
CA PHE A 135 -8.84 6.33 -6.66
C PHE A 135 -9.56 4.97 -6.86
N PRO A 136 -8.87 3.82 -6.95
CA PRO A 136 -9.52 2.50 -7.09
C PRO A 136 -10.48 2.13 -5.96
N SER A 137 -11.59 1.43 -6.26
CA SER A 137 -12.55 1.02 -5.22
C SER A 137 -12.10 -0.20 -4.44
N LEU A 138 -12.27 -0.13 -3.11
CA LEU A 138 -12.25 -1.31 -2.29
C LEU A 138 -13.54 -2.08 -2.55
N THR A 139 -13.40 -3.37 -2.87
CA THR A 139 -14.55 -4.25 -3.01
C THR A 139 -15.17 -4.49 -1.64
N LYS A 140 -16.49 -4.70 -1.59
CA LYS A 140 -17.17 -5.11 -0.34
C LYS A 140 -16.63 -6.44 0.20
N THR A 141 -15.95 -7.22 -0.65
CA THR A 141 -15.35 -8.51 -0.33
C THR A 141 -13.84 -8.41 -0.08
N PHE A 142 -13.29 -7.20 0.12
CA PHE A 142 -11.84 -7.01 0.29
C PHE A 142 -11.29 -7.88 1.42
N TRP A 143 -11.84 -7.74 2.63
CA TRP A 143 -11.38 -8.54 3.77
C TRP A 143 -11.73 -10.02 3.63
N LYS A 144 -12.91 -10.33 3.08
CA LYS A 144 -13.31 -11.72 2.79
C LYS A 144 -12.24 -12.46 1.96
N GLY A 145 -11.74 -11.84 0.90
CA GLY A 145 -10.69 -12.44 0.05
C GLY A 145 -9.39 -12.72 0.82
N TRP A 146 -8.98 -11.83 1.72
CA TRP A 146 -7.80 -12.05 2.57
C TRP A 146 -8.05 -13.12 3.63
N MET A 147 -9.18 -13.07 4.33
CA MET A 147 -9.51 -14.05 5.38
C MET A 147 -9.69 -15.47 4.84
N GLU A 148 -10.14 -15.62 3.59
CA GLU A 148 -10.22 -16.94 2.93
C GLU A 148 -8.84 -17.59 2.74
N ILE A 149 -7.80 -16.79 2.49
CA ILE A 149 -6.46 -17.30 2.20
C ILE A 149 -5.49 -17.28 3.39
N LEU A 150 -5.85 -16.68 4.52
CA LEU A 150 -5.03 -16.76 5.73
C LEU A 150 -5.16 -18.13 6.41
N PRO A 151 -4.12 -18.61 7.13
CA PRO A 151 -4.22 -19.75 8.05
C PRO A 151 -5.24 -19.52 9.18
N GLU A 152 -5.90 -20.58 9.66
CA GLU A 152 -6.93 -20.47 10.72
C GLU A 152 -6.36 -20.01 12.06
N ASP A 153 -5.20 -20.55 12.45
CA ASP A 153 -4.49 -20.14 13.66
C ASP A 153 -4.17 -18.64 13.64
N PHE A 154 -3.72 -18.11 12.49
CA PHE A 154 -3.49 -16.67 12.37
C PHE A 154 -4.79 -15.85 12.38
N LYS A 155 -5.88 -16.36 11.80
CA LYS A 155 -7.20 -15.72 11.92
C LYS A 155 -7.67 -15.61 13.37
N GLU A 156 -7.42 -16.62 14.20
CA GLU A 156 -7.74 -16.57 15.62
C GLU A 156 -6.97 -15.46 16.35
N HIS A 157 -5.70 -15.23 16.00
CA HIS A 157 -4.90 -14.12 16.55
C HIS A 157 -5.48 -12.76 16.16
N ILE A 158 -5.90 -12.59 14.90
CA ILE A 158 -6.55 -11.34 14.45
C ILE A 158 -7.89 -11.16 15.17
N LYS A 159 -8.72 -12.21 15.32
CA LYS A 159 -10.01 -12.15 16.02
C LYS A 159 -9.90 -11.79 17.50
N ALA A 160 -8.75 -12.08 18.13
CA ALA A 160 -8.52 -11.77 19.53
C ALA A 160 -8.45 -10.26 19.81
N ASP A 161 -8.15 -9.44 18.79
CA ASP A 161 -8.13 -7.98 18.90
C ASP A 161 -9.41 -7.38 18.27
N PRO A 162 -10.27 -6.71 19.07
CA PRO A 162 -11.52 -6.13 18.59
C PRO A 162 -11.33 -5.02 17.54
N ASN A 163 -10.14 -4.44 17.40
CA ASN A 163 -9.87 -3.44 16.37
C ASN A 163 -10.00 -3.99 14.94
N TYR A 164 -9.93 -5.31 14.77
CA TYR A 164 -10.00 -5.98 13.47
C TYR A 164 -11.35 -6.66 13.21
N SER A 165 -12.41 -6.31 13.95
CA SER A 165 -13.74 -6.92 13.79
C SER A 165 -14.27 -6.83 12.34
N GLU A 166 -14.04 -5.69 11.68
CA GLU A 166 -14.46 -5.45 10.29
C GLU A 166 -13.85 -6.44 9.27
N CYS A 167 -12.79 -7.16 9.65
CA CYS A 167 -12.18 -8.17 8.79
C CYS A 167 -13.04 -9.44 8.66
N PHE A 168 -14.00 -9.65 9.57
CA PHE A 168 -14.83 -10.86 9.66
C PHE A 168 -16.33 -10.62 9.42
N GLU A 169 -16.69 -9.40 9.01
CA GLU A 169 -18.06 -8.99 8.64
C GLU A 169 -18.43 -9.31 7.18
#